data_AF-A0A143XDU8-F1
#
_entry.id   AF-A0A143XDU8-F1
#
_cell.length_a   1.000
_cell.length_b   1.000
_cell.length_c   1.000
_cell.angle_alpha   90.00
_cell.angle_beta   90.00
_cell.angle_gamma   90.00
#
_symmetry.space_group_name_H-M   'P 1'
#
loop_
_entity.id
_entity.type
_entity.pdbx_description
1 polymer ?
#
loop_
_entity_poly.entity_id
_entity_poly.type
_entity_poly.pdbx_seq_one_letter_code
_entity_poly.pdbx_strand_id
1 'polypeptide(L)' 'MVLERLKVGTHVFIIESNRIATEVTITARRGNFYTLKFQNGGAIQLRRNRIFLSKEDAEKSILRKTASKYSIHSPYDHGM' A
#
# COMPACT_ATOMS: atom_id res chain seq x y z
N MET A 1 -4.27 14.50 12.47
CA MET A 1 -3.14 14.20 11.55
C MET A 1 -3.60 14.46 10.13
N VAL A 2 -3.05 15.49 9.48
CA VAL A 2 -3.43 15.87 8.11
C VAL A 2 -2.89 14.82 7.17
N LEU A 3 -3.77 13.99 6.59
CA LEU A 3 -3.39 13.09 5.50
C LEU A 3 -3.04 13.97 4.30
N GLU A 4 -1.74 14.15 4.02
CA GLU A 4 -1.31 14.95 2.88
C GLU A 4 -1.97 14.43 1.60
N ARG A 5 -2.68 15.35 0.95
CA ARG A 5 -3.44 15.13 -0.27
C ARG A 5 -2.46 15.00 -1.42
N LEU A 6 -2.32 13.80 -1.98
CA LEU A 6 -1.46 13.61 -3.15
C LEU A 6 -2.02 14.36 -4.35
N LYS A 7 -1.12 14.98 -5.12
CA LYS A 7 -1.45 15.69 -6.35
C LYS A 7 -1.56 14.70 -7.52
N VAL A 8 -2.47 14.99 -8.45
CA VAL A 8 -2.55 14.26 -9.72
C VAL A 8 -1.30 14.58 -10.56
N GLY A 9 -0.72 13.57 -11.20
CA GLY A 9 0.55 13.65 -11.93
C GLY A 9 1.78 13.31 -11.09
N THR A 10 1.63 13.05 -9.79
CA THR A 10 2.76 12.66 -8.94
C THR A 10 3.09 11.18 -9.10
N HIS A 11 4.39 10.88 -9.14
CA HIS A 11 4.94 9.52 -9.05
C HIS A 11 4.89 9.05 -7.60
N VAL A 12 4.33 7.87 -7.40
CA VAL A 12 4.16 7.25 -6.09
C VAL A 12 4.43 5.76 -6.18
N PHE A 13 4.66 5.13 -5.04
CA PHE A 13 4.91 3.71 -4.93
C PHE A 13 3.70 3.01 -4.31
N ILE A 14 3.40 1.81 -4.81
CA ILE A 14 2.42 0.91 -4.22
C ILE A 14 3.05 -0.44 -3.99
N ILE A 15 2.45 -1.23 -3.10
CA ILE A 15 2.88 -2.61 -2.88
C ILE A 15 1.98 -3.53 -3.71
N GLU A 16 2.55 -4.10 -4.76
CA GLU A 16 1.93 -5.15 -5.56
C GLU A 16 2.10 -6.51 -4.87
N SER A 17 1.01 -7.29 -4.81
CA SER A 17 0.98 -8.63 -4.21
C SER A 17 1.52 -8.73 -2.77
N ASN A 18 1.51 -7.62 -2.02
CA ASN A 18 2.16 -7.49 -0.70
C ASN A 18 3.67 -7.84 -0.69
N ARG A 19 4.35 -7.82 -1.84
CA ARG A 19 5.75 -8.27 -1.98
C ARG A 19 6.66 -7.28 -2.67
N ILE A 20 6.15 -6.57 -3.69
CA ILE A 20 6.98 -5.77 -4.58
C ILE A 20 6.52 -4.31 -4.52
N ALA A 21 7.46 -3.39 -4.34
CA ALA A 21 7.18 -1.96 -4.46
C ALA A 21 7.23 -1.57 -5.94
N THR A 22 6.10 -1.19 -6.50
CA THR A 22 5.93 -0.81 -7.91
C THR A 22 5.68 0.68 -8.03
N GLU A 23 6.37 1.33 -8.96
CA GLU A 23 6.15 2.75 -9.27
C GLU A 23 4.90 2.93 -10.13
N VAL A 24 4.05 3.88 -9.76
CA VAL A 24 2.82 4.24 -10.47
C VAL A 24 2.60 5.76 -10.45
N THR A 25 1.82 6.27 -11.40
CA THR A 25 1.48 7.70 -11.48
C THR A 25 0.01 7.92 -11.14
N ILE A 26 -0.28 8.94 -10.33
CA ILE A 26 -1.66 9.30 -9.99
C ILE A 26 -2.30 10.00 -11.17
N THR A 27 -3.36 9.43 -11.73
CA THR A 27 -4.08 10.00 -12.89
C THR A 27 -5.37 10.71 -12.50
N ALA A 28 -6.03 10.26 -11.43
CA ALA A 28 -7.23 10.91 -10.93
C ALA A 28 -7.39 10.69 -9.43
N ARG A 29 -8.19 11.54 -8.80
CA ARG A 29 -8.61 11.39 -7.42
C ARG A 29 -10.10 11.62 -7.31
N ARG A 30 -10.79 10.71 -6.63
CA ARG A 30 -12.21 10.87 -6.26
C ARG A 30 -12.38 10.61 -4.77
N GLY A 31 -12.59 11.70 -4.01
CA GLY A 31 -12.70 11.66 -2.55
C GLY A 31 -11.46 11.04 -1.88
N ASN A 32 -11.63 9.82 -1.36
CA ASN A 32 -10.61 9.03 -0.67
C ASN A 32 -9.90 7.99 -1.55
N PHE A 33 -10.34 7.87 -2.80
CA PHE A 33 -9.78 6.96 -3.79
C PHE A 33 -8.88 7.70 -4.77
N TYR A 34 -7.77 7.06 -5.12
CA TYR A 34 -6.79 7.53 -6.08
C TYR A 34 -6.72 6.50 -7.21
N THR A 35 -6.88 6.96 -8.43
CA THR A 35 -6.65 6.16 -9.63
C THR A 35 -5.17 6.28 -9.99
N LEU A 36 -4.51 5.15 -10.05
CA LEU A 36 -3.09 4.99 -10.31
C LEU A 36 -2.92 4.27 -11.64
N LYS A 37 -2.03 4.76 -12.48
CA LYS A 37 -1.68 4.15 -13.76
C LYS A 37 -0.30 3.55 -13.65
N PHE A 38 -0.17 2.30 -14.09
CA PHE A 38 1.14 1.65 -14.15
C PHE A 38 1.89 2.06 -15.42
N GLN A 39 3.21 1.95 -15.38
CA GLN A 39 4.05 2.21 -16.55
C GLN A 39 3.82 1.18 -17.67
N ASN A 40 3.53 -0.08 -17.32
CA ASN A 40 3.24 -1.17 -18.26
C ASN A 40 1.79 -1.16 -18.79
N GLY A 41 0.99 -0.14 -18.45
CA GLY A 41 -0.41 -0.05 -18.82
C GLY A 41 -1.36 -0.59 -17.74
N GLY A 42 -2.65 -0.35 -17.93
CA GLY A 42 -3.66 -0.61 -16.91
C GLY A 42 -3.70 0.45 -15.81
N ALA A 43 -4.78 0.43 -15.03
CA ALA A 43 -5.00 1.35 -13.93
C ALA A 43 -5.68 0.63 -12.77
N ILE A 44 -5.33 1.02 -11.55
CA ILE A 44 -5.93 0.52 -10.33
C ILE A 44 -6.41 1.67 -9.47
N GLN A 45 -7.49 1.44 -8.73
CA GLN A 45 -7.97 2.41 -7.75
C GLN A 45 -7.66 1.95 -6.33
N LEU A 46 -6.94 2.77 -5.57
CA LEU A 46 -6.54 2.47 -4.20
C LEU A 46 -6.84 3.62 -3.24
N ARG A 47 -6.89 3.30 -1.94
CA ARG A 47 -6.98 4.30 -0.86
C ARG A 47 -5.60 4.85 -0.53
N ARG A 48 -5.54 6.08 0.00
CA ARG A 48 -4.28 6.77 0.39
C ARG A 48 -3.34 5.92 1.25
N ASN A 49 -3.86 5.12 2.18
CA ASN A 49 -3.06 4.29 3.10
C ASN A 49 -2.27 3.18 2.38
N ARG A 50 -2.56 2.89 1.11
CA ARG A 50 -1.81 1.92 0.30
C ARG A 50 -0.85 2.59 -0.69
N ILE A 51 -0.69 3.90 -0.61
CA ILE A 51 0.09 4.71 -1.55
C ILE A 51 1.21 5.41 -0.79
N PHE A 52 2.43 5.08 -1.16
CA PHE A 52 3.65 5.52 -0.51
C PHE A 52 4.38 6.54 -1.38
N LEU A 53 5.07 7.48 -0.76
CA LEU A 53 5.85 8.51 -1.46
C LEU A 53 7.25 8.00 -1.82
N SER A 54 7.82 7.13 -0.98
CA SER A 54 9.11 6.48 -1.21
C SER A 54 8.96 4.95 -1.26
N LYS A 55 9.88 4.31 -1.97
CA LYS A 55 10.05 2.85 -1.99
C LYS A 55 10.36 2.31 -0.58
N GLU A 56 11.19 3.02 0.17
CA GLU A 56 11.61 2.61 1.52
C GLU A 56 10.43 2.54 2.50
N ASP A 57 9.48 3.47 2.41
CA ASP A 57 8.25 3.46 3.20
C ASP A 57 7.35 2.27 2.84
N ALA A 58 7.29 1.92 1.56
CA ALA A 58 6.56 0.74 1.09
C ALA A 58 7.18 -0.54 1.67
N GLU A 59 8.51 -0.68 1.62
CA GLU A 59 9.25 -1.83 2.17
C GLU A 59 9.08 -1.95 3.69
N LYS A 60 9.14 -0.84 4.43
CA LYS A 60 8.83 -0.82 5.88
C LYS A 60 7.42 -1.29 6.17
N SER A 61 6.45 -0.93 5.34
CA SER A 61 5.07 -1.39 5.50
C SER A 61 4.91 -2.89 5.24
N ILE A 62 5.74 -3.51 4.39
CA ILE A 62 5.75 -4.96 4.17
C ILE A 62 6.28 -5.66 5.43
N LEU A 63 7.43 -5.20 5.95
CA LEU A 63 8.06 -5.77 7.14
C LEU A 63 7.16 -5.69 8.39
N ARG A 64 6.41 -4.59 8.55
CA ARG A 64 5.49 -4.46 9.69
C ARG A 64 4.34 -5.48 9.66
N LYS A 65 3.90 -5.91 8.48
CA LYS A 65 2.85 -6.93 8.32
C LYS A 65 3.33 -8.35 8.60
N THR A 66 4.58 -8.67 8.28
CA THR A 66 5.14 -10.00 8.58
C THR A 66 5.31 -10.18 10.08
N ALA A 67 5.74 -9.13 10.80
CA ALA A 67 5.88 -9.15 12.26
C ALA A 67 4.54 -9.38 13.00
N SER A 68 3.42 -8.84 12.51
CA SER A 68 2.10 -9.03 13.15
C SER A 68 1.49 -10.42 12.94
N LYS A 69 2.06 -11.24 12.06
CA LYS A 69 1.52 -12.57 11.72
C LYS A 69 1.93 -13.67 12.70
N TYR A 70 2.80 -13.36 13.67
CA TYR A 70 3.31 -14.32 14.65
C TYR A 70 2.40 -14.53 15.87
N SER A 71 1.31 -13.79 16.01
CA SER A 71 0.25 -14.15 16.97
C SER A 71 -0.68 -15.20 16.34
N ILE A 72 -0.12 -16.38 16.03
CA ILE A 72 -0.89 -17.56 15.69
C ILE A 72 -1.45 -18.09 17.00
N HIS A 73 -2.63 -17.62 17.41
CA HIS A 73 -3.44 -18.40 18.33
C HIS A 73 -3.95 -19.59 17.52
N SER A 74 -3.24 -20.72 17.61
CA SER A 74 -3.73 -21.95 17.03
C SER A 74 -5.08 -22.28 17.69
N PRO A 75 -6.10 -22.70 16.93
CA PRO A 75 -7.40 -23.08 17.51
C PRO A 75 -7.33 -24.30 18.44
N TYR A 76 -6.19 -24.99 18.50
CA TYR A 76 -5.91 -26.10 19.42
C TYR A 76 -5.05 -25.71 20.62
N ASP A 77 -4.80 -24.41 20.80
CA ASP A 77 -4.18 -23.87 22.00
C ASP A 77 -5.25 -23.83 23.12
N HIS A 78 -5.69 -25.01 23.55
CA HIS A 78 -6.51 -25.19 24.74
C HIS A 78 -5.54 -25.29 25.92
N GLY A 79 -5.42 -24.20 26.69
CA GLY A 79 -4.54 -24.13 27.86
C GLY A 79 -4.74 -25.30 28.81
N MET A 80 -3.62 -25.87 29.28
CA MET A 80 -3.54 -26.73 30.46
C MET A 80 -3.59 -25.88 31.73
#